data_AF-A0A848DJ19-F1
#
_entry.id   AF-A0A848DJ19-F1
#
_cell.length_a   1.000
_cell.length_b   1.000
_cell.length_c   1.000
_cell.angle_alpha   90.00
_cell.angle_beta   90.00
_cell.angle_gamma   90.00
#
_symmetry.space_group_name_H-M   'P 1'
#
loop_
_entity.id
_entity.type
_entity.pdbx_description
1 polymer ?
#
loop_
_entity_poly.entity_id
_entity_poly.type
_entity_poly.pdbx_seq_one_letter_code
_entity_poly.pdbx_strand_id
1 'polypeptide(L)'
;MLYYPDFIESVQQLGDVSPQDAERMTCATLQMLARRISRGEAEDLVARLPGRLRPCLEHEGPVEKFGLDEFLRRIAQQVGVDRPTTQRVARAVFATLWRAVGSKEFNDMRSQLPKEFRRWLDEAVAAAPAPPVADEHPPARLSLEEFLDRIAERGVDRDLALPVAEAVLEILAARITGGQVMDLIPLVPRELRPALRRGIDRSRGAGMRMPLEDFLSEIAERTDGDMDLAHRYAQAVVAALHDAVGDKEFSDMVAQLPAAYRDALIPEYA
;
A
#
# COMPACT_ATOMS: atom_id res chain seq x y z
N MET A 1 -2.78 15.54 0.82
CA MET A 1 -3.13 15.18 2.22
C MET A 1 -4.22 16.14 2.68
N LEU A 2 -5.32 15.64 3.24
CA LEU A 2 -6.42 16.46 3.73
C LEU A 2 -6.06 17.09 5.08
N TYR A 3 -6.39 18.36 5.33
CA TYR A 3 -6.15 18.99 6.64
C TYR A 3 -7.28 18.65 7.63
N TYR A 4 -7.01 18.81 8.93
CA TYR A 4 -7.98 18.49 9.99
C TYR A 4 -9.32 19.24 9.83
N PRO A 5 -9.35 20.57 9.63
CA PRO A 5 -10.62 21.29 9.46
C PRO A 5 -11.42 20.76 8.27
N ASP A 6 -10.76 20.54 7.13
CA ASP A 6 -11.40 20.01 5.91
C ASP A 6 -11.96 18.59 6.11
N PHE A 7 -11.27 17.76 6.91
CA PHE A 7 -11.75 16.42 7.25
C PHE A 7 -13.05 16.52 8.05
N ILE A 8 -13.06 17.31 9.13
CA ILE A 8 -14.25 17.45 9.98
C ILE A 8 -15.39 18.13 9.22
N GLU A 9 -15.11 19.15 8.40
CA GLU A 9 -16.11 19.79 7.55
C GLU A 9 -16.75 18.80 6.57
N SER A 10 -15.94 17.96 5.91
CA SER A 10 -16.44 16.90 5.04
C SER A 10 -17.35 15.92 5.78
N VAL A 11 -16.99 15.52 7.01
CA VAL A 11 -17.83 14.66 7.84
C VAL A 11 -19.11 15.36 8.28
N GLN A 12 -19.07 16.66 8.63
CA GLN A 12 -20.27 17.44 8.96
C GLN A 12 -21.26 17.48 7.79
N GLN A 13 -20.77 17.82 6.59
CA GLN A 13 -21.60 17.97 5.40
C GLN A 13 -22.24 16.65 4.97
N LEU A 14 -21.46 15.57 4.93
CA LEU A 14 -21.96 14.23 4.55
C LEU A 14 -22.80 13.58 5.66
N GLY A 15 -22.46 13.86 6.91
CA GLY A 15 -23.11 13.30 8.10
C GLY A 15 -24.36 14.04 8.53
N ASP A 16 -24.57 15.28 8.07
CA ASP A 16 -25.63 16.19 8.51
C ASP A 16 -25.68 16.27 10.05
N VAL A 17 -24.56 16.69 10.64
CA VAL A 17 -24.37 16.79 12.10
C VAL A 17 -23.58 18.04 12.47
N SER A 18 -23.63 18.41 13.75
CA SER A 18 -22.85 19.51 14.30
C SER A 18 -21.33 19.25 14.18
N PRO A 19 -20.49 20.30 14.17
CA PRO A 19 -19.03 20.15 14.25
C PRO A 19 -18.59 19.29 15.42
N GLN A 20 -19.19 19.46 16.60
CA GLN A 20 -18.82 18.71 17.81
C GLN A 20 -19.15 17.22 17.67
N ASP A 21 -20.30 16.89 17.08
CA ASP A 21 -20.67 15.50 16.83
C ASP A 21 -19.80 14.88 15.73
N ALA A 22 -19.47 15.64 14.67
CA ALA A 22 -18.56 15.18 13.64
C ALA A 22 -17.18 14.81 14.21
N GLU A 23 -16.59 15.64 15.08
CA GLU A 23 -15.31 15.34 15.74
C GLU A 23 -15.40 14.09 16.62
N ARG A 24 -16.39 14.03 17.51
CA ARG A 24 -16.58 12.90 18.45
C ARG A 24 -16.82 11.58 17.70
N MET A 25 -17.70 11.61 16.69
CA MET A 25 -18.05 10.42 15.91
C MET A 25 -16.91 10.00 14.97
N THR A 26 -16.12 10.95 14.45
CA THR A 26 -14.90 10.63 13.69
C THR A 26 -13.94 9.84 14.55
N CYS A 27 -13.60 10.35 15.74
CA CYS A 27 -12.65 9.67 16.61
C CYS A 27 -13.18 8.30 17.07
N ALA A 28 -14.46 8.20 17.46
CA ALA A 28 -15.06 6.93 17.84
C ALA A 28 -15.08 5.90 16.70
N THR A 29 -15.36 6.33 15.47
CA THR A 29 -15.36 5.45 14.29
C THR A 29 -13.95 4.94 14.00
N LEU A 30 -12.94 5.82 14.05
CA LEU A 30 -11.55 5.45 13.86
C LEU A 30 -11.07 4.49 14.97
N GLN A 31 -11.42 4.73 16.23
CA GLN A 31 -11.06 3.82 17.33
C GLN A 31 -11.66 2.43 17.16
N MET A 32 -12.92 2.34 16.70
CA MET A 32 -13.52 1.03 16.38
C MET A 32 -12.87 0.38 15.16
N LEU A 33 -12.45 1.18 14.17
CA LEU A 33 -11.72 0.67 13.01
C LEU A 33 -10.37 0.09 13.43
N ALA A 34 -9.62 0.80 14.27
CA ALA A 34 -8.32 0.36 14.78
C ALA A 34 -8.42 -1.00 15.47
N ARG A 35 -9.47 -1.27 16.25
CA ARG A 35 -9.69 -2.59 16.88
C ARG A 35 -9.96 -3.71 15.88
N ARG A 36 -10.46 -3.37 14.68
CA ARG A 36 -10.89 -4.34 13.67
C ARG A 36 -9.83 -4.65 12.61
N ILE A 37 -8.82 -3.81 12.45
CA ILE A 37 -7.72 -4.01 11.49
C ILE A 37 -6.43 -4.37 12.21
N SER A 38 -5.46 -4.91 11.48
CA SER A 38 -4.13 -5.17 11.99
C SER A 38 -3.41 -3.88 12.42
N ARG A 39 -2.40 -4.02 13.28
CA ARG A 39 -1.54 -2.88 13.68
C ARG A 39 -0.91 -2.17 12.48
N GLY A 40 -0.33 -2.92 11.54
CA GLY A 40 0.33 -2.35 10.37
C GLY A 40 -0.62 -1.51 9.52
N GLU A 41 -1.83 -2.02 9.27
CA GLU A 41 -2.88 -1.28 8.55
C GLU A 41 -3.30 0.00 9.28
N ALA A 42 -3.39 -0.04 10.61
CA ALA A 42 -3.70 1.17 11.38
C ALA A 42 -2.56 2.21 11.27
N GLU A 43 -1.30 1.77 11.35
CA GLU A 43 -0.11 2.61 11.19
C GLU A 43 -0.05 3.26 9.79
N ASP A 44 -0.41 2.51 8.76
CA ASP A 44 -0.50 2.97 7.38
C ASP A 44 -1.52 4.10 7.19
N LEU A 45 -2.72 3.92 7.74
CA LEU A 45 -3.74 4.98 7.74
C LEU A 45 -3.28 6.20 8.55
N VAL A 46 -2.64 6.01 9.72
CA VAL A 46 -2.11 7.08 10.58
C VAL A 46 -1.12 7.98 9.83
N ALA A 47 -0.27 7.40 8.98
CA ALA A 47 0.71 8.15 8.19
C ALA A 47 0.06 9.16 7.23
N ARG A 48 -1.17 8.89 6.78
CA ARG A 48 -1.94 9.72 5.83
C ARG A 48 -2.98 10.62 6.48
N LEU A 49 -3.29 10.41 7.77
CA LEU A 49 -4.29 11.19 8.50
C LEU A 49 -3.79 12.56 8.97
N PRO A 50 -4.69 13.56 9.12
CA PRO A 50 -4.41 14.79 9.84
C PRO A 50 -3.90 14.49 11.26
N GLY A 51 -2.88 15.22 11.72
CA GLY A 51 -2.19 14.96 12.98
C GLY A 51 -3.10 14.80 14.20
N ARG A 52 -4.19 15.57 14.29
CA ARG A 52 -5.17 15.49 15.39
C ARG A 52 -6.01 14.22 15.40
N LEU A 53 -6.15 13.51 14.29
CA LEU A 53 -6.90 12.26 14.19
C LEU A 53 -6.02 11.02 14.40
N ARG A 54 -4.69 11.17 14.35
CA ARG A 54 -3.74 10.06 14.52
C ARG A 54 -3.96 9.28 15.84
N PRO A 55 -4.16 9.93 17.00
CA PRO A 55 -4.42 9.21 18.26
C PRO A 55 -5.72 8.37 18.22
N CYS A 56 -6.66 8.68 17.33
CA CYS A 56 -7.91 7.92 17.20
C CYS A 56 -7.73 6.59 16.46
N LEU A 57 -6.58 6.37 15.81
CA LEU A 57 -6.24 5.10 15.15
C LEU A 57 -5.15 4.30 15.89
N GLU A 58 -4.80 4.68 17.12
CA GLU A 58 -3.87 3.90 17.92
C GLU A 58 -4.42 2.48 18.14
N HIS A 59 -3.63 1.48 17.77
CA HIS A 59 -4.02 0.08 17.85
C HIS A 59 -3.51 -0.57 19.14
N GLU A 60 -4.45 -0.86 20.05
CA GLU A 60 -4.18 -1.57 21.30
C GLU A 60 -4.76 -3.00 21.26
N GLY A 61 -3.92 -3.99 21.61
CA GLY A 61 -4.35 -5.38 21.75
C GLY A 61 -4.46 -6.16 20.43
N PRO A 62 -5.08 -7.35 20.45
CA PRO A 62 -5.28 -8.18 19.27
C PRO A 62 -6.45 -7.70 18.40
N VAL A 63 -6.43 -8.03 17.11
CA VAL A 63 -7.54 -7.78 16.19
C VAL A 63 -8.83 -8.44 16.68
N GLU A 64 -9.83 -7.62 16.95
CA GLU A 64 -11.14 -8.08 17.38
C GLU A 64 -11.97 -8.63 16.20
N LYS A 65 -12.81 -9.63 16.49
CA LYS A 65 -13.70 -10.25 15.50
C LYS A 65 -15.14 -9.82 15.74
N PHE A 66 -15.55 -8.76 15.03
CA PHE A 66 -16.95 -8.36 14.99
C PHE A 66 -17.36 -7.91 13.59
N GLY A 67 -18.68 -7.89 13.37
CA GLY A 67 -19.35 -7.48 12.15
C GLY A 67 -19.78 -6.01 12.12
N LEU A 68 -20.39 -5.58 11.02
CA LEU A 68 -20.82 -4.20 10.77
C LEU A 68 -21.87 -3.73 11.79
N ASP A 69 -22.83 -4.60 12.11
CA ASP A 69 -23.88 -4.27 13.08
C ASP A 69 -23.31 -4.01 14.49
N GLU A 70 -22.35 -4.84 14.91
CA GLU A 70 -21.66 -4.69 16.18
C GLU A 70 -20.75 -3.46 16.19
N PHE A 71 -20.05 -3.20 15.08
CA PHE A 71 -19.24 -1.99 14.88
C PHE A 71 -20.09 -0.73 15.08
N LEU A 72 -21.23 -0.62 14.39
CA LEU A 72 -22.14 0.53 14.52
C LEU A 72 -22.75 0.62 15.93
N ARG A 73 -23.13 -0.52 16.53
CA ARG A 73 -23.68 -0.54 17.89
C ARG A 73 -22.70 0.00 18.92
N ARG A 74 -21.41 -0.35 18.82
CA ARG A 74 -20.37 0.13 19.75
C ARG A 74 -20.12 1.63 19.60
N ILE A 75 -20.09 2.15 18.36
CA ILE A 75 -19.97 3.59 18.12
C ILE A 75 -21.17 4.33 18.74
N ALA A 76 -22.39 3.84 18.49
CA ALA A 76 -23.61 4.42 19.03
C ALA A 76 -23.58 4.49 20.57
N GLN A 77 -23.13 3.42 21.22
CA GLN A 77 -22.98 3.34 22.68
C GLN A 77 -21.89 4.27 23.21
N GLN A 78 -20.75 4.36 22.53
CA GLN A 78 -19.63 5.20 22.95
C GLN A 78 -19.97 6.69 22.88
N VAL A 79 -20.71 7.12 21.85
CA VAL A 79 -21.02 8.54 21.63
C VAL A 79 -22.40 8.94 22.19
N GLY A 80 -23.27 7.97 22.48
CA GLY A 80 -24.62 8.21 22.99
C GLY A 80 -25.59 8.72 21.92
N VAL A 81 -25.49 8.18 20.70
CA VAL A 81 -26.23 8.63 19.50
C VAL A 81 -27.08 7.48 18.95
N ASP A 82 -28.20 7.78 18.29
CA ASP A 82 -29.08 6.77 17.69
C ASP A 82 -28.42 6.05 16.50
N ARG A 83 -28.83 4.79 16.25
CA ARG A 83 -28.26 3.94 15.21
C ARG A 83 -28.34 4.56 13.79
N PRO A 84 -29.48 5.12 13.33
CA PRO A 84 -29.54 5.83 12.05
C PRO A 84 -28.50 6.94 11.89
N THR A 85 -28.34 7.78 12.92
CA THR A 85 -27.31 8.84 12.92
C THR A 85 -25.90 8.26 12.94
N THR A 86 -25.65 7.22 13.76
CA THR A 86 -24.36 6.53 13.77
C THR A 86 -23.98 5.96 12.41
N GLN A 87 -24.91 5.28 11.73
CA GLN A 87 -24.66 4.71 10.41
C GLN A 87 -24.34 5.77 9.37
N ARG A 88 -25.08 6.89 9.35
CA ARG A 88 -24.89 8.00 8.41
C ARG A 88 -23.53 8.66 8.59
N VAL A 89 -23.18 9.02 9.83
CA VAL A 89 -21.91 9.70 10.11
C VAL A 89 -20.72 8.76 10.01
N ALA A 90 -20.83 7.49 10.43
CA ALA A 90 -19.75 6.52 10.21
C ALA A 90 -19.46 6.35 8.71
N ARG A 91 -20.50 6.29 7.87
CA ARG A 91 -20.34 6.27 6.41
C ARG A 91 -19.67 7.55 5.89
N ALA A 92 -20.03 8.72 6.42
CA ALA A 92 -19.37 9.99 6.11
C ALA A 92 -17.87 10.01 6.51
N VAL A 93 -17.52 9.37 7.63
CA VAL A 93 -16.13 9.18 8.06
C VAL A 93 -15.37 8.32 7.08
N PHE A 94 -15.92 7.17 6.64
CA PHE A 94 -15.25 6.32 5.64
C PHE A 94 -15.14 6.99 4.26
N ALA A 95 -16.14 7.76 3.84
CA ALA A 95 -16.10 8.55 2.62
C ALA A 95 -14.96 9.59 2.65
N THR A 96 -14.85 10.32 3.77
CA THR A 96 -13.76 11.29 3.98
C THR A 96 -12.41 10.61 4.15
N LEU A 97 -12.36 9.44 4.79
CA LEU A 97 -11.16 8.63 4.96
C LEU A 97 -10.62 8.19 3.60
N TRP A 98 -11.46 7.65 2.71
CA TRP A 98 -11.07 7.29 1.33
C TRP A 98 -10.40 8.46 0.60
N ARG A 99 -10.96 9.67 0.71
CA ARG A 99 -10.35 10.89 0.15
C ARG A 99 -9.02 11.26 0.82
N ALA A 100 -8.89 11.04 2.13
CA ALA A 100 -7.69 11.41 2.89
C ALA A 100 -6.51 10.46 2.62
N VAL A 101 -6.77 9.15 2.51
CA VAL A 101 -5.74 8.11 2.41
C VAL A 101 -5.50 7.63 0.98
N GLY A 102 -6.46 7.84 0.08
CA GLY A 102 -6.40 7.40 -1.31
C GLY A 102 -6.98 6.00 -1.53
N SER A 103 -7.18 5.64 -2.80
CA SER A 103 -7.83 4.40 -3.21
C SER A 103 -7.08 3.15 -2.74
N LYS A 104 -5.74 3.15 -2.79
CA LYS A 104 -4.89 2.01 -2.39
C LYS A 104 -5.06 1.69 -0.90
N GLU A 105 -4.63 2.62 -0.04
CA GLU A 105 -4.68 2.47 1.42
C GLU A 105 -6.10 2.14 1.93
N PHE A 106 -7.13 2.70 1.30
CA PHE A 106 -8.51 2.36 1.65
C PHE A 106 -8.89 0.93 1.24
N ASN A 107 -8.39 0.43 0.11
CA ASN A 107 -8.64 -0.93 -0.34
C ASN A 107 -7.90 -1.98 0.49
N ASP A 108 -6.69 -1.67 0.94
CA ASP A 108 -5.92 -2.52 1.86
C ASP A 108 -6.67 -2.67 3.18
N MET A 109 -7.11 -1.55 3.78
CA MET A 109 -8.00 -1.54 4.96
C MET A 109 -9.28 -2.35 4.71
N ARG A 110 -9.95 -2.11 3.58
CA ARG A 110 -11.19 -2.82 3.20
C ARG A 110 -10.97 -4.33 3.10
N SER A 111 -9.78 -4.79 2.70
CA SER A 111 -9.46 -6.21 2.55
C SER A 111 -9.43 -6.96 3.89
N GLN A 112 -9.16 -6.25 4.99
CA GLN A 112 -9.12 -6.82 6.36
C GLN A 112 -10.49 -6.92 7.03
N LEU A 113 -11.51 -6.28 6.45
CA LEU A 113 -12.86 -6.24 7.00
C LEU A 113 -13.73 -7.41 6.49
N PRO A 114 -14.73 -7.85 7.27
CA PRO A 114 -15.69 -8.86 6.84
C PRO A 114 -16.40 -8.46 5.54
N LYS A 115 -16.76 -9.45 4.71
CA LYS A 115 -17.39 -9.20 3.40
C LYS A 115 -18.66 -8.35 3.47
N GLU A 116 -19.40 -8.37 4.58
CA GLU A 116 -20.60 -7.56 4.78
C GLU A 116 -20.34 -6.05 4.81
N PHE A 117 -19.10 -5.60 5.09
CA PHE A 117 -18.74 -4.18 5.01
C PHE A 117 -18.67 -3.68 3.56
N ARG A 118 -18.45 -4.57 2.58
CA ARG A 118 -18.11 -4.17 1.20
C ARG A 118 -19.14 -3.23 0.60
N ARG A 119 -20.40 -3.65 0.56
CA ARG A 119 -21.49 -2.83 0.01
C ARG A 119 -21.61 -1.49 0.73
N TRP A 120 -21.47 -1.49 2.06
CA TRP A 120 -21.56 -0.29 2.87
C TRP A 120 -20.40 0.69 2.62
N LEU A 121 -19.19 0.16 2.36
CA LEU A 121 -18.02 0.95 1.99
C LEU A 121 -18.08 1.45 0.54
N ASP A 122 -18.55 0.63 -0.40
CA ASP A 122 -18.75 1.04 -1.79
C ASP A 122 -19.74 2.22 -1.85
N GLU A 123 -20.79 2.14 -1.04
CA GLU A 123 -21.75 3.21 -0.80
C GLU A 123 -21.11 4.47 -0.16
N ALA A 124 -20.14 4.31 0.74
CA ALA A 124 -19.38 5.43 1.31
C ALA A 124 -18.50 6.11 0.25
N VAL A 125 -17.74 5.33 -0.52
CA VAL A 125 -16.86 5.82 -1.60
C VAL A 125 -17.67 6.52 -2.68
N ALA A 126 -18.82 5.99 -3.07
CA ALA A 126 -19.69 6.63 -4.07
C ALA A 126 -20.26 7.98 -3.60
N ALA A 127 -20.36 8.20 -2.29
CA ALA A 127 -20.79 9.47 -1.70
C ALA A 127 -19.62 10.42 -1.38
N ALA A 128 -18.37 9.96 -1.53
CA ALA A 128 -17.20 10.79 -1.24
C ALA A 128 -17.10 11.94 -2.26
N PRO A 129 -16.78 13.16 -1.81
CA PRO A 129 -16.42 14.24 -2.71
C PRO A 129 -15.27 13.78 -3.62
N ALA A 130 -15.31 14.18 -4.89
CA ALA A 130 -14.24 13.88 -5.83
C ALA A 130 -12.89 14.27 -5.19
N PRO A 131 -11.87 13.39 -5.22
CA PRO A 131 -10.57 13.75 -4.70
C PRO A 131 -10.11 15.00 -5.45
N PRO A 132 -9.53 16.01 -4.76
CA PRO A 132 -8.79 17.05 -5.47
C PRO A 132 -7.73 16.29 -6.27
N VAL A 133 -7.66 16.56 -7.59
CA VAL A 133 -6.77 15.88 -8.54
C VAL A 133 -5.37 15.82 -7.94
N ALA A 134 -5.06 14.71 -7.28
CA ALA A 134 -3.80 14.44 -6.66
C ALA A 134 -3.31 13.25 -7.45
N ASP A 135 -2.20 13.43 -8.16
CA ASP A 135 -1.42 12.31 -8.67
C ASP A 135 -1.32 11.31 -7.52
N GLU A 136 -2.05 10.18 -7.64
CA GLU A 136 -2.28 9.24 -6.54
C GLU A 136 -0.97 8.60 -6.05
N HIS A 137 0.13 8.90 -6.72
CA HIS A 137 1.45 8.44 -6.40
C HIS A 137 2.43 9.61 -6.44
N PRO A 138 3.29 9.76 -5.42
CA PRO A 138 4.40 10.70 -5.49
C PRO A 138 5.25 10.39 -6.74
N PRO A 139 5.92 11.39 -7.33
CA PRO A 139 6.88 11.12 -8.40
C PRO A 139 7.92 10.10 -7.92
N ALA A 140 8.50 9.35 -8.87
CA ALA A 140 9.59 8.43 -8.58
C ALA A 140 10.67 9.14 -7.75
N ARG A 141 11.10 8.49 -6.65
CA ARG A 141 12.08 9.09 -5.72
C ARG A 141 13.44 9.28 -6.36
N LEU A 142 13.77 8.40 -7.30
CA LEU A 142 15.02 8.40 -8.05
C LEU A 142 14.71 8.65 -9.53
N SER A 143 15.58 9.42 -10.18
CA SER A 143 15.72 9.42 -11.63
C SER A 143 16.28 8.08 -12.13
N LEU A 144 16.21 7.84 -13.45
CA LEU A 144 16.83 6.65 -14.02
C LEU A 144 18.34 6.60 -13.73
N GLU A 145 19.06 7.71 -13.94
CA GLU A 145 20.50 7.77 -13.73
C GLU A 145 20.87 7.43 -12.29
N GLU A 146 20.18 8.02 -11.30
CA GLU A 146 20.42 7.71 -9.88
C GLU A 146 20.13 6.24 -9.57
N PHE A 147 19.06 5.66 -10.13
CA PHE A 147 18.74 4.24 -9.95
C PHE A 147 19.82 3.33 -10.51
N LEU A 148 20.36 3.64 -11.69
CA LEU A 148 21.44 2.90 -12.32
C LEU A 148 22.77 3.08 -11.57
N ASP A 149 23.03 4.29 -11.05
CA ASP A 149 24.20 4.57 -10.21
C ASP A 149 24.13 3.77 -8.91
N ARG A 150 22.95 3.66 -8.27
CA ARG A 150 22.74 2.78 -7.11
C ARG A 150 23.07 1.32 -7.41
N ILE A 151 22.72 0.82 -8.59
CA ILE A 151 23.06 -0.54 -9.02
C ILE A 151 24.58 -0.67 -9.22
N ALA A 152 25.21 0.32 -9.84
CA ALA A 152 26.65 0.31 -10.10
C ALA A 152 27.50 0.42 -8.83
N GLU A 153 27.07 1.23 -7.86
CA GLU A 153 27.66 1.33 -6.50
C GLU A 153 27.71 -0.04 -5.78
N ARG A 154 26.86 -0.99 -6.19
CA ARG A 154 26.78 -2.35 -5.64
C ARG A 154 27.56 -3.38 -6.45
N GLY A 155 28.45 -2.93 -7.35
CA GLY A 155 29.41 -3.77 -8.06
C GLY A 155 28.94 -4.29 -9.42
N VAL A 156 27.86 -3.74 -9.97
CA VAL A 156 27.45 -3.99 -11.36
C VAL A 156 28.14 -3.00 -12.28
N ASP A 157 28.60 -3.43 -13.45
CA ASP A 157 29.13 -2.51 -14.45
C ASP A 157 28.04 -1.49 -14.84
N ARG A 158 28.39 -0.21 -14.88
CA ARG A 158 27.43 0.86 -15.17
C ARG A 158 26.81 0.75 -16.56
N ASP A 159 27.56 0.23 -17.53
CA ASP A 159 27.06 -0.02 -18.89
C ASP A 159 26.09 -1.21 -18.94
N LEU A 160 26.17 -2.11 -17.97
CA LEU A 160 25.26 -3.26 -17.81
C LEU A 160 24.07 -2.96 -16.87
N ALA A 161 24.10 -1.87 -16.10
CA ALA A 161 23.11 -1.60 -15.07
C ALA A 161 21.67 -1.54 -15.61
N LEU A 162 21.45 -0.94 -16.79
CA LEU A 162 20.12 -0.84 -17.39
C LEU A 162 19.56 -2.20 -17.84
N PRO A 163 20.23 -2.98 -18.71
CA PRO A 163 19.72 -4.29 -19.11
C PRO A 163 19.57 -5.26 -17.92
N VAL A 164 20.46 -5.18 -16.93
CA VAL A 164 20.34 -5.94 -15.68
C VAL A 164 19.08 -5.53 -14.91
N ALA A 165 18.84 -4.23 -14.73
CA ALA A 165 17.63 -3.73 -14.07
C ALA A 165 16.35 -4.19 -14.78
N GLU A 166 16.29 -4.07 -16.11
CA GLU A 166 15.13 -4.49 -16.89
C GLU A 166 14.88 -6.00 -16.77
N ALA A 167 15.93 -6.82 -16.85
CA ALA A 167 15.82 -8.27 -16.73
C ALA A 167 15.31 -8.67 -15.33
N VAL A 168 15.95 -8.18 -14.28
CA VAL A 168 15.59 -8.52 -12.90
C VAL A 168 14.18 -8.04 -12.57
N LEU A 169 13.83 -6.79 -12.91
CA LEU A 169 12.49 -6.23 -12.61
C LEU A 169 11.38 -6.95 -13.37
N GLU A 170 11.59 -7.35 -14.61
CA GLU A 170 10.59 -8.11 -15.38
C GLU A 170 10.33 -9.49 -14.75
N ILE A 171 11.39 -10.23 -14.40
CA ILE A 171 11.27 -11.56 -13.80
C ILE A 171 10.66 -11.44 -12.38
N LEU A 172 11.08 -10.44 -11.60
CA LEU A 172 10.51 -10.16 -10.28
C LEU A 172 9.02 -9.79 -10.37
N ALA A 173 8.63 -8.96 -11.33
CA ALA A 173 7.23 -8.61 -11.58
C ALA A 173 6.39 -9.81 -12.02
N ALA A 174 6.97 -10.77 -12.75
CA ALA A 174 6.30 -12.03 -13.03
C ALA A 174 6.13 -12.90 -11.77
N ARG A 175 7.00 -12.75 -10.76
CA ARG A 175 6.96 -13.52 -9.51
C ARG A 175 5.89 -13.04 -8.53
N ILE A 176 5.63 -11.74 -8.44
CA ILE A 176 4.67 -11.18 -7.47
C ILE A 176 3.29 -10.92 -8.13
N THR A 177 2.28 -10.58 -7.33
CA THR A 177 0.93 -10.32 -7.87
C THR A 177 0.88 -9.02 -8.66
N GLY A 178 0.04 -8.97 -9.70
CA GLY A 178 -0.08 -7.78 -10.55
C GLY A 178 -0.49 -6.52 -9.79
N GLY A 179 -1.31 -6.66 -8.74
CA GLY A 179 -1.66 -5.53 -7.86
C GLY A 179 -0.42 -4.91 -7.21
N GLN A 180 0.48 -5.74 -6.69
CA GLN A 180 1.72 -5.28 -6.06
C GLN A 180 2.69 -4.66 -7.09
N VAL A 181 2.78 -5.23 -8.29
CA VAL A 181 3.58 -4.59 -9.36
C VAL A 181 3.02 -3.22 -9.73
N MET A 182 1.69 -3.06 -9.77
CA MET A 182 1.04 -1.79 -10.06
C MET A 182 1.35 -0.71 -9.02
N ASP A 183 1.60 -1.10 -7.77
CA ASP A 183 2.03 -0.19 -6.70
C ASP A 183 3.50 0.26 -6.89
N LEU A 184 4.36 -0.60 -7.42
CA LEU A 184 5.77 -0.27 -7.72
C LEU A 184 5.93 0.64 -8.95
N ILE A 185 5.15 0.39 -10.02
CA ILE A 185 5.23 1.12 -11.31
C ILE A 185 5.32 2.66 -11.16
N PRO A 186 4.48 3.32 -10.35
CA PRO A 186 4.53 4.77 -10.25
C PRO A 186 5.78 5.29 -9.53
N LEU A 187 6.40 4.47 -8.68
CA LEU A 187 7.53 4.83 -7.82
C LEU A 187 8.90 4.56 -8.47
N VAL A 188 8.93 3.74 -9.52
CA VAL A 188 10.15 3.49 -10.30
C VAL A 188 10.34 4.49 -11.45
N PRO A 189 11.60 4.68 -11.93
CA PRO A 189 11.90 5.43 -13.15
C PRO A 189 11.01 5.02 -14.33
N ARG A 190 10.60 6.02 -15.13
CA ARG A 190 9.60 5.82 -16.19
C ARG A 190 10.03 4.80 -17.24
N GLU A 191 11.33 4.76 -17.50
CA GLU A 191 12.02 3.93 -18.46
C GLU A 191 11.99 2.45 -18.07
N LEU A 192 11.90 2.13 -16.77
CA LEU A 192 11.85 0.75 -16.26
C LEU A 192 10.42 0.19 -16.16
N ARG A 193 9.38 1.04 -16.27
CA ARG A 193 7.97 0.63 -16.18
C ARG A 193 7.56 -0.41 -17.23
N PRO A 194 8.05 -0.37 -18.49
CA PRO A 194 7.77 -1.42 -19.47
C PRO A 194 8.21 -2.81 -19.01
N ALA A 195 9.35 -2.93 -18.30
CA ALA A 195 9.83 -4.22 -17.78
C ALA A 195 8.86 -4.81 -16.75
N LEU A 196 8.41 -4.00 -15.79
CA LEU A 196 7.40 -4.40 -14.81
C LEU A 196 6.09 -4.86 -15.49
N ARG A 197 5.61 -4.11 -16.49
CA ARG A 197 4.39 -4.45 -17.25
C ARG A 197 4.52 -5.77 -18.00
N ARG A 198 5.66 -6.03 -18.64
CA ARG A 198 5.93 -7.33 -19.29
C ARG A 198 5.86 -8.48 -18.30
N GLY A 199 6.33 -8.28 -17.06
CA GLY A 199 6.20 -9.27 -15.99
C GLY A 199 4.75 -9.55 -15.59
N ILE A 200 3.91 -8.51 -15.49
CA ILE A 200 2.46 -8.65 -15.27
C ILE A 200 1.83 -9.48 -16.40
N ASP A 201 2.11 -9.13 -17.65
CA ASP A 201 1.54 -9.80 -18.81
C ASP A 201 1.94 -11.28 -18.84
N ARG A 202 3.20 -11.57 -18.55
CA ARG A 202 3.75 -12.95 -18.47
C ARG A 202 3.04 -13.79 -17.41
N SER A 203 2.77 -13.22 -16.23
CA SER A 203 2.07 -13.92 -15.13
C SER A 203 0.55 -13.83 -15.22
N ARG A 204 0.00 -13.09 -16.19
CA ARG A 204 -1.41 -12.68 -16.27
C ARG A 204 -1.90 -12.02 -14.97
N GLY A 205 -1.00 -11.32 -14.27
CA GLY A 205 -1.24 -10.66 -12.99
C GLY A 205 -1.43 -11.58 -11.79
N ALA A 206 -1.38 -12.91 -11.94
CA ALA A 206 -1.58 -13.85 -10.83
C ALA A 206 -0.32 -14.07 -9.98
N GLY A 207 0.85 -13.68 -10.49
CA GLY A 207 2.14 -14.10 -9.95
C GLY A 207 2.46 -15.57 -10.28
N MET A 208 3.64 -15.81 -10.83
CA MET A 208 4.11 -17.15 -11.17
C MET A 208 4.71 -17.83 -9.94
N ARG A 209 4.46 -19.14 -9.79
CA ARG A 209 5.26 -19.97 -8.89
C ARG A 209 6.60 -20.23 -9.56
N MET A 210 7.62 -19.54 -9.07
CA MET A 210 8.99 -19.65 -9.54
C MET A 210 9.89 -19.88 -8.31
N PRO A 211 10.63 -21.00 -8.27
CA PRO A 211 11.75 -21.22 -7.37
C PRO A 211 12.84 -20.16 -7.55
N LEU A 212 13.63 -19.92 -6.49
CA LEU A 212 14.74 -18.96 -6.56
C LEU A 212 15.78 -19.35 -7.61
N GLU A 213 16.07 -20.64 -7.74
CA GLU A 213 17.04 -21.15 -8.72
C GLU A 213 16.60 -20.83 -10.15
N ASP A 214 15.34 -21.09 -10.50
CA ASP A 214 14.77 -20.74 -11.80
C ASP A 214 14.82 -19.23 -12.05
N PHE A 215 14.53 -18.41 -11.04
CA PHE A 215 14.64 -16.96 -11.13
C PHE A 215 16.07 -16.50 -11.44
N LEU A 216 17.07 -17.06 -10.76
CA LEU A 216 18.48 -16.74 -10.99
C LEU A 216 18.97 -17.28 -12.34
N SER A 217 18.52 -18.47 -12.74
CA SER A 217 18.83 -19.05 -14.05
C SER A 217 18.31 -18.18 -15.19
N GLU A 218 17.09 -17.66 -15.08
CA GLU A 218 16.54 -16.76 -16.09
C GLU A 218 17.29 -15.42 -16.17
N ILE A 219 17.80 -14.91 -15.05
CA ILE A 219 18.66 -13.71 -15.05
C ILE A 219 19.98 -14.04 -15.76
N ALA A 220 20.63 -15.14 -15.38
CA ALA A 220 21.90 -15.59 -15.95
C ALA A 220 21.82 -15.73 -17.48
N GLU A 221 20.76 -16.38 -17.98
CA GLU A 221 20.50 -16.55 -19.42
C GLU A 221 20.32 -15.22 -20.16
N ARG A 222 19.65 -14.24 -19.54
CA ARG A 222 19.37 -12.93 -20.18
C ARG A 222 20.55 -11.97 -20.14
N THR A 223 21.45 -12.14 -19.18
CA THR A 223 22.62 -11.27 -19.00
C THR A 223 23.92 -11.91 -19.48
N ASP A 224 23.86 -13.09 -20.11
CA ASP A 224 25.02 -13.89 -20.54
C ASP A 224 26.03 -14.12 -19.38
N GLY A 225 25.50 -14.44 -18.20
CA GLY A 225 26.25 -14.57 -16.95
C GLY A 225 26.14 -15.96 -16.33
N ASP A 226 26.87 -16.16 -15.22
CA ASP A 226 26.72 -17.35 -14.36
C ASP A 226 25.74 -17.09 -13.20
N MET A 227 25.45 -18.14 -12.43
CA MET A 227 24.51 -18.08 -11.30
C MET A 227 24.98 -17.13 -10.19
N ASP A 228 26.29 -17.03 -9.95
CA ASP A 228 26.85 -16.14 -8.93
C ASP A 228 26.69 -14.67 -9.34
N LEU A 229 26.91 -14.37 -10.61
CA LEU A 229 26.70 -13.05 -11.18
C LEU A 229 25.22 -12.67 -11.20
N ALA A 230 24.34 -13.59 -11.61
CA ALA A 230 22.89 -13.39 -11.57
C ALA A 230 22.38 -13.10 -10.15
N HIS A 231 22.92 -13.79 -9.15
CA HIS A 231 22.60 -13.53 -7.75
C HIS A 231 22.99 -12.12 -7.31
N ARG A 232 24.22 -11.69 -7.61
CA ARG A 232 24.69 -10.32 -7.31
C ARG A 232 23.86 -9.25 -8.04
N TYR A 233 23.51 -9.50 -9.30
CA TYR A 233 22.62 -8.62 -10.07
C TYR A 233 21.24 -8.48 -9.44
N ALA A 234 20.64 -9.60 -9.03
CA ALA A 234 19.36 -9.59 -8.33
C ALA A 234 19.44 -8.78 -7.04
N GLN A 235 20.45 -9.00 -6.20
CA GLN A 235 20.66 -8.25 -4.95
C GLN A 235 20.84 -6.74 -5.20
N ALA A 236 21.66 -6.37 -6.19
CA ALA A 236 21.92 -4.97 -6.51
C ALA A 236 20.64 -4.23 -6.95
N VAL A 237 19.85 -4.86 -7.84
CA VAL A 237 18.59 -4.28 -8.34
C VAL A 237 17.52 -4.24 -7.25
N VAL A 238 17.39 -5.28 -6.43
CA VAL A 238 16.42 -5.31 -5.32
C VAL A 238 16.74 -4.24 -4.29
N ALA A 239 18.01 -4.02 -3.97
CA ALA A 239 18.43 -2.94 -3.08
C ALA A 239 18.21 -1.54 -3.69
N ALA A 240 18.46 -1.34 -4.98
CA ALA A 240 18.13 -0.08 -5.65
C ALA A 240 16.60 0.15 -5.74
N LEU A 241 15.82 -0.93 -5.87
CA LEU A 241 14.37 -0.87 -5.82
C LEU A 241 13.88 -0.42 -4.44
N HIS A 242 14.46 -0.92 -3.36
CA HIS A 242 14.19 -0.44 -2.00
C HIS A 242 14.38 1.07 -1.88
N ASP A 243 15.52 1.59 -2.36
CA ASP A 243 15.83 3.03 -2.32
C ASP A 243 14.79 3.86 -3.12
N ALA A 244 14.28 3.30 -4.23
CA ALA A 244 13.31 3.96 -5.10
C ALA A 244 11.87 3.99 -4.56
N VAL A 245 11.41 2.87 -3.98
CA VAL A 245 10.01 2.73 -3.55
C VAL A 245 9.79 3.08 -2.08
N GLY A 246 10.85 2.92 -1.27
CA GLY A 246 10.85 3.12 0.17
C GLY A 246 10.33 1.95 0.99
N ASP A 247 10.58 2.05 2.30
CA ASP A 247 10.46 0.96 3.27
C ASP A 247 9.09 0.25 3.23
N LYS A 248 7.99 1.02 3.18
CA LYS A 248 6.64 0.45 3.16
C LYS A 248 6.39 -0.41 1.93
N GLU A 249 6.51 0.19 0.74
CA GLU A 249 6.21 -0.46 -0.53
C GLU A 249 7.14 -1.63 -0.81
N PHE A 250 8.38 -1.52 -0.34
CA PHE A 250 9.34 -2.62 -0.37
C PHE A 250 8.96 -3.76 0.57
N SER A 251 8.56 -3.45 1.81
CA SER A 251 8.09 -4.45 2.77
C SER A 251 6.87 -5.22 2.26
N ASP A 252 5.90 -4.52 1.66
CA ASP A 252 4.71 -5.14 1.04
C ASP A 252 5.08 -6.11 -0.08
N MET A 253 6.01 -5.71 -0.96
CA MET A 253 6.57 -6.57 -2.00
C MET A 253 7.27 -7.80 -1.39
N VAL A 254 8.13 -7.60 -0.40
CA VAL A 254 8.91 -8.66 0.28
C VAL A 254 8.00 -9.67 0.97
N ALA A 255 6.86 -9.24 1.52
CA ALA A 255 5.86 -10.12 2.11
C ALA A 255 5.26 -11.12 1.12
N GLN A 256 5.26 -10.82 -0.19
CA GLN A 256 4.79 -11.72 -1.25
C GLN A 256 5.84 -12.74 -1.72
N LEU A 257 7.10 -12.54 -1.34
CA LEU A 257 8.20 -13.41 -1.75
C LEU A 257 8.28 -14.67 -0.87
N PRO A 258 8.72 -15.83 -1.41
CA PRO A 258 9.08 -16.98 -0.59
C PRO A 258 10.26 -16.68 0.35
N ALA A 259 10.38 -17.45 1.43
CA ALA A 259 11.51 -17.34 2.37
C ALA A 259 12.86 -17.39 1.66
N ALA A 260 13.06 -18.33 0.73
CA ALA A 260 14.31 -18.45 -0.03
C ALA A 260 14.70 -17.16 -0.77
N TYR A 261 13.73 -16.40 -1.31
CA TYR A 261 14.03 -15.11 -1.95
C TYR A 261 14.43 -14.06 -0.93
N ARG A 262 13.75 -14.03 0.22
CA ARG A 262 14.06 -13.09 1.29
C ARG A 262 15.47 -13.29 1.81
N ASP A 263 15.80 -14.53 2.13
CA ASP A 263 17.11 -14.92 2.67
C ASP A 263 18.25 -14.65 1.66
N ALA A 264 17.95 -14.73 0.36
CA ALA A 264 18.93 -14.58 -0.71
C ALA A 264 19.11 -13.14 -1.21
N LEU A 265 18.02 -12.37 -1.32
CA LEU A 265 18.00 -11.11 -2.08
C LEU A 265 17.88 -9.86 -1.20
N ILE A 266 17.42 -10.00 0.05
CA ILE A 266 17.16 -8.87 0.93
C ILE A 266 18.36 -8.71 1.87
N PRO A 267 19.08 -7.57 1.84
CA PRO A 267 20.18 -7.33 2.75
C PRO A 267 19.71 -7.35 4.21
N GLU A 268 20.54 -7.82 5.15
CA GLU A 268 20.22 -7.84 6.60
C GLU A 268 19.96 -6.45 7.22
N TYR A 269 20.23 -5.36 6.48
CA TYR A 269 20.05 -3.97 6.91
C TYR A 269 18.86 -3.25 6.26
N ALA A 270 18.00 -3.98 5.52
CA ALA A 270 16.77 -3.46 4.93
C ALA A 270 15.55 -3.67 5.84
#